data_AF-A0A355FZA3-F1
#
_entry.id   AF-A0A355FZA3-F1
#
_cell.length_a   1.000
_cell.length_b   1.000
_cell.length_c   1.000
_cell.angle_alpha   90.00
_cell.angle_beta   90.00
_cell.angle_gamma   90.00
#
_symmetry.space_group_name_H-M   'P 1'
#
loop_
_entity.id
_entity.type
_entity.pdbx_description
1 polymer ?
#
loop_
_entity_poly.entity_id
_entity_poly.type
_entity_poly.pdbx_seq_one_letter_code
_entity_poly.pdbx_strand_id
1 'polypeptide(L)'
;MKAKATDTNIPTWKDELYLEEHRGVHTTKALLKKYNRKCENELRQAEIFASIAMKMGDTYPLEQLNEAWQRLLTSQFHDGLPGSHITEVFHDMCREYEEILAIVAKAKDKALDTVAGCIDGSETYGKPFALFNSLGNDVTAKVELPYKDVEIYCAGGKKVPVQAYTKPDGTK
;
A
#
# COMPACT_ATOMS: atom_id res chain seq x y z
N MET A 1 27.98 -37.05 -11.78
CA MET A 1 27.20 -38.18 -11.24
C MET A 1 25.74 -37.76 -11.21
N LYS A 2 24.84 -38.40 -11.96
CA LYS A 2 23.39 -38.12 -11.87
C LYS A 2 22.78 -39.21 -11.02
N ALA A 3 22.31 -38.87 -9.82
CA ALA A 3 21.53 -39.79 -9.00
C ALA A 3 20.23 -40.10 -9.74
N LYS A 4 19.95 -41.38 -9.98
CA LYS A 4 18.70 -41.85 -10.57
C LYS A 4 17.88 -42.43 -9.42
N ALA A 5 16.69 -41.89 -9.19
CA ALA A 5 15.77 -42.46 -8.21
C ALA A 5 15.53 -43.93 -8.58
N THR A 6 15.77 -44.83 -7.63
CA THR A 6 15.62 -46.28 -7.80
C THR A 6 14.17 -46.73 -7.76
N ASP A 7 13.29 -45.90 -7.21
CA ASP A 7 11.85 -46.13 -7.12
C ASP A 7 11.10 -45.14 -8.01
N THR A 8 10.23 -45.68 -8.88
CA THR A 8 9.36 -44.90 -9.76
C THR A 8 8.04 -44.52 -9.11
N ASN A 9 7.74 -45.04 -7.91
CA ASN A 9 6.51 -44.81 -7.17
C ASN A 9 6.72 -43.78 -6.04
N ILE A 10 7.10 -42.55 -6.40
CA ILE A 10 7.30 -41.46 -5.44
C ILE A 10 5.94 -40.86 -5.07
N PRO A 11 5.61 -40.71 -3.77
CA PRO A 11 4.35 -40.12 -3.35
C PRO A 11 4.23 -38.67 -3.83
N THR A 12 3.04 -38.30 -4.28
CA THR A 12 2.72 -36.91 -4.65
C THR A 12 1.98 -36.24 -3.51
N TRP A 13 2.51 -35.11 -3.03
CA TRP A 13 1.81 -34.22 -2.12
C TRP A 13 1.07 -33.15 -2.93
N LYS A 14 -0.22 -32.95 -2.64
CA LYS A 14 -1.08 -31.99 -3.35
C LYS A 14 -1.77 -31.05 -2.38
N ASP A 15 -0.96 -30.32 -1.61
CA ASP A 15 -1.41 -29.22 -0.76
C ASP A 15 -0.22 -28.38 -0.28
N GLU A 16 -0.46 -27.42 0.61
CA GLU A 16 0.57 -26.69 1.34
C GLU A 16 1.44 -27.62 2.19
N LEU A 17 2.71 -27.25 2.37
CA LEU A 17 3.65 -27.90 3.29
C LEU A 17 3.80 -27.03 4.54
N TYR A 18 2.78 -27.04 5.39
CA TYR A 18 2.75 -26.24 6.61
C TYR A 18 3.49 -26.93 7.77
N LEU A 19 4.36 -26.19 8.44
CA LEU A 19 5.05 -26.65 9.65
C LEU A 19 4.35 -26.10 10.90
N GLU A 20 3.55 -26.95 11.55
CA GLU A 20 2.68 -26.57 12.69
C GLU A 20 3.45 -26.06 13.92
N GLU A 21 4.67 -26.55 14.12
CA GLU A 21 5.51 -26.24 15.29
C GLU A 21 5.97 -24.77 15.34
N HIS A 22 5.90 -24.02 14.24
CA HIS A 22 6.38 -22.62 14.16
C HIS A 22 5.27 -21.57 14.26
N ARG A 23 4.03 -21.94 14.62
CA ARG A 23 2.86 -21.06 14.61
C ARG A 23 2.99 -19.75 15.43
N GLY A 24 3.91 -19.67 16.38
CA GLY A 24 4.16 -18.44 17.15
C GLY A 24 4.60 -17.25 16.29
N VAL A 25 5.26 -17.50 15.16
CA VAL A 25 5.73 -16.43 14.26
C VAL A 25 4.59 -15.77 13.47
N HIS A 26 3.41 -16.38 13.44
CA HIS A 26 2.23 -15.83 12.76
C HIS A 26 1.72 -14.54 13.42
N THR A 27 1.92 -14.39 14.73
CA THR A 27 1.42 -13.25 15.51
C THR A 27 2.51 -12.40 16.14
N THR A 28 3.70 -12.97 16.38
CA THR A 28 4.83 -12.26 17.02
C THR A 28 5.15 -10.96 16.28
N LYS A 29 5.39 -9.86 17.01
CA LYS A 29 5.68 -8.54 16.43
C LYS A 29 4.64 -8.11 15.38
N ALA A 30 3.36 -8.17 15.74
CA ALA A 30 2.23 -7.80 14.88
C ALA A 30 2.37 -6.43 14.18
N LEU A 31 3.08 -5.49 14.81
CA LEU A 31 3.37 -4.19 14.23
C LEU A 31 4.18 -4.30 12.92
N LEU A 32 5.19 -5.19 12.83
CA LEU A 32 5.97 -5.39 11.60
C LEU A 32 5.08 -5.94 10.48
N LYS A 33 4.17 -6.86 10.80
CA LYS A 33 3.22 -7.43 9.83
C LYS A 33 2.26 -6.36 9.31
N LYS A 34 1.78 -5.47 10.19
CA LYS A 34 0.99 -4.29 9.81
C LYS A 34 1.77 -3.35 8.90
N TYR A 35 3.03 -3.06 9.23
CA TYR A 35 3.89 -2.22 8.38
C TYR A 35 4.15 -2.86 7.03
N ASN A 36 4.53 -4.15 6.98
CA ASN A 36 4.74 -4.89 5.73
C ASN A 36 3.52 -4.77 4.81
N ARG A 37 2.32 -5.06 5.33
CA ARG A 37 1.10 -4.97 4.54
C ARG A 37 0.82 -3.54 4.06
N LYS A 38 1.12 -2.54 4.90
CA LYS A 38 0.99 -1.13 4.51
C LYS A 38 1.95 -0.80 3.37
N CYS A 39 3.22 -1.17 3.48
CA CYS A 39 4.23 -0.93 2.44
C CYS A 39 3.87 -1.64 1.12
N GLU A 40 3.44 -2.91 1.16
CA GLU A 40 2.96 -3.64 -0.03
C GLU A 40 1.84 -2.87 -0.76
N ASN A 41 0.84 -2.41 0.00
CA ASN A 41 -0.30 -1.69 -0.56
C ASN A 41 0.09 -0.32 -1.10
N GLU A 42 0.95 0.43 -0.39
CA GLU A 42 1.41 1.75 -0.81
C GLU A 42 2.31 1.67 -2.05
N LEU A 43 3.23 0.70 -2.10
CA LEU A 43 4.09 0.45 -3.27
C LEU A 43 3.25 0.14 -4.50
N ARG A 44 2.32 -0.82 -4.38
CA ARG A 44 1.40 -1.17 -5.47
C ARG A 44 0.65 0.07 -5.98
N GLN A 45 0.14 0.91 -5.08
CA GLN A 45 -0.57 2.13 -5.47
C GLN A 45 0.35 3.13 -6.16
N ALA A 46 1.56 3.35 -5.64
CA ALA A 46 2.54 4.23 -6.24
C ALA A 46 2.89 3.79 -7.67
N GLU A 47 3.13 2.49 -7.91
CA GLU A 47 3.42 1.97 -9.25
C GLU A 47 2.26 2.17 -10.23
N ILE A 48 1.02 1.92 -9.79
CA ILE A 48 -0.18 2.10 -10.62
C ILE A 48 -0.30 3.56 -11.04
N PHE A 49 -0.28 4.49 -10.08
CA PHE A 49 -0.49 5.90 -10.39
C PHE A 49 0.70 6.50 -11.13
N ALA A 50 1.94 6.09 -10.82
CA ALA A 50 3.11 6.50 -11.57
C ALA A 50 3.07 6.01 -13.03
N SER A 51 2.55 4.81 -13.28
CA SER A 51 2.36 4.29 -14.63
C SER A 51 1.33 5.10 -15.42
N ILE A 52 0.24 5.52 -14.76
CA ILE A 52 -0.79 6.38 -15.36
C ILE A 52 -0.21 7.78 -15.64
N ALA A 53 0.46 8.39 -14.65
CA ALA A 53 1.13 9.68 -14.79
C ALA A 53 2.17 9.66 -15.92
N MET A 54 2.90 8.55 -16.10
CA MET A 54 3.83 8.37 -17.21
C MET A 54 3.13 8.41 -18.57
N LYS A 55 1.93 7.84 -18.69
CA LYS A 55 1.12 7.97 -19.91
C LYS A 55 0.59 9.38 -20.15
N MET A 56 0.55 10.21 -19.11
CA MET A 56 0.17 11.62 -19.16
C MET A 56 1.38 12.57 -19.34
N GLY A 57 2.60 12.03 -19.46
CA GLY A 57 3.81 12.80 -19.79
C GLY A 57 4.79 12.99 -18.64
N ASP A 58 4.54 12.42 -17.45
CA ASP A 58 5.54 12.41 -16.36
C ASP A 58 6.56 11.27 -16.55
N THR A 59 7.63 11.30 -15.75
CA THR A 59 8.66 10.25 -15.72
C THR A 59 8.36 9.24 -14.62
N TYR A 60 8.40 7.95 -14.94
CA TYR A 60 8.26 6.88 -13.96
C TYR A 60 9.42 6.90 -12.94
N PRO A 61 9.15 6.95 -11.62
CA PRO A 61 10.17 7.06 -10.58
C PRO A 61 10.81 5.68 -10.29
N LEU A 62 11.49 5.12 -11.29
CA LEU A 62 12.04 3.76 -11.26
C LEU A 62 13.02 3.56 -10.09
N GLU A 63 13.95 4.49 -9.90
CA GLU A 63 15.01 4.38 -8.89
C GLU A 63 14.41 4.35 -7.48
N GLN A 64 13.51 5.30 -7.17
CA GLN A 64 12.87 5.40 -5.85
C GLN A 64 12.02 4.15 -5.55
N LEU A 65 11.23 3.69 -6.53
CA LEU A 65 10.37 2.52 -6.34
C LEU A 65 11.18 1.23 -6.23
N ASN A 66 12.26 1.10 -7.02
CA ASN A 66 13.15 -0.06 -6.94
C ASN A 66 13.87 -0.12 -5.58
N GLU A 67 14.37 1.02 -5.07
CA GLU A 67 14.95 1.09 -3.73
C GLU A 67 13.94 0.62 -2.66
N ALA A 68 12.73 1.19 -2.67
CA ALA A 68 11.69 0.86 -1.71
C ALA A 68 11.28 -0.64 -1.78
N TRP A 69 11.22 -1.23 -2.98
CA TRP A 69 10.97 -2.66 -3.15
C TRP A 69 12.10 -3.52 -2.59
N GLN A 70 13.36 -3.21 -2.89
CA GLN A 70 14.52 -3.97 -2.38
C GLN A 70 14.54 -3.97 -0.85
N ARG A 71 14.25 -2.82 -0.23
CA ARG A 71 14.15 -2.65 1.21
C ARG A 71 13.00 -3.45 1.84
N LEU A 72 11.81 -3.40 1.22
CA LEU A 72 10.66 -4.22 1.64
C LEU A 72 10.97 -5.72 1.55
N LEU A 73 11.51 -6.18 0.42
CA LEU A 73 11.83 -7.59 0.19
C LEU A 73 12.91 -8.09 1.16
N THR A 74 13.88 -7.25 1.52
CA THR A 74 14.86 -7.57 2.57
C THR A 74 14.17 -7.81 3.91
N SER A 75 13.14 -7.02 4.23
CA SER A 75 12.35 -7.17 5.46
C SER A 75 11.49 -8.45 5.49
N GLN A 76 11.25 -9.09 4.34
CA GLN A 76 10.49 -10.35 4.22
C GLN A 76 11.32 -11.62 4.49
N PHE A 77 12.60 -11.47 4.86
CA PHE A 77 13.41 -12.60 5.29
C PHE A 77 12.71 -13.41 6.40
N HIS A 78 12.97 -14.72 6.46
CA HIS A 78 12.25 -15.65 7.33
C HIS A 78 12.41 -15.36 8.83
N ASP A 79 13.44 -14.60 9.23
CA ASP A 79 13.52 -14.08 10.60
C ASP A 79 12.96 -12.66 10.76
N GLY A 80 12.86 -11.90 9.67
CA GLY A 80 12.37 -10.52 9.63
C GLY A 80 10.87 -10.44 9.86
N LEU A 81 10.07 -10.67 8.81
CA LEU A 81 8.61 -10.57 8.86
C LEU A 81 7.97 -11.56 9.87
N PRO A 82 8.42 -12.82 9.98
CA PRO A 82 7.93 -13.74 11.01
C PRO A 82 8.23 -13.24 12.43
N GLY A 83 9.31 -12.49 12.63
CA GLY A 83 9.58 -11.79 13.88
C GLY A 83 10.40 -12.58 14.90
N SER A 84 11.13 -13.62 14.48
CA SER A 84 11.99 -14.47 15.32
C SER A 84 13.34 -13.84 15.69
N HIS A 85 13.65 -12.63 15.21
CA HIS A 85 14.86 -11.86 15.57
C HIS A 85 14.83 -11.26 16.99
N ILE A 86 15.95 -10.67 17.43
CA ILE A 86 16.09 -9.95 18.72
C ILE A 86 15.33 -8.60 18.72
N THR A 87 15.27 -7.91 19.86
CA THR A 87 14.50 -6.65 20.01
C THR A 87 15.13 -5.49 19.24
N GLU A 88 16.46 -5.44 19.16
CA GLU A 88 17.22 -4.41 18.45
C GLU A 88 16.85 -4.38 16.97
N VAL A 89 16.85 -5.56 16.33
CA VAL A 89 16.44 -5.72 14.93
C VAL A 89 14.97 -5.33 14.72
N PHE A 90 14.09 -5.51 15.71
CA PHE A 90 12.70 -5.06 15.61
C PHE A 90 12.59 -3.54 15.47
N HIS A 91 13.38 -2.79 16.26
CA HIS A 91 13.41 -1.33 16.17
C HIS A 91 14.01 -0.85 14.85
N ASP A 92 15.05 -1.54 14.36
CA ASP A 92 15.66 -1.23 13.06
C ASP A 92 14.66 -1.44 11.93
N MET A 93 13.95 -2.57 11.92
CA MET A 93 12.91 -2.85 10.93
C MET A 93 11.75 -1.85 10.99
N CYS A 94 11.34 -1.38 12.17
CA CYS A 94 10.30 -0.36 12.27
C CYS A 94 10.72 0.94 11.56
N ARG A 95 11.96 1.38 11.75
CA ARG A 95 12.51 2.56 11.05
C ARG A 95 12.62 2.33 9.55
N GLU A 96 13.07 1.14 9.16
CA GLU A 96 13.15 0.72 7.76
C GLU A 96 11.79 0.82 7.06
N TYR A 97 10.72 0.33 7.68
CA TYR A 97 9.36 0.44 7.13
C TYR A 97 8.88 1.90 7.03
N GLU A 98 9.22 2.75 7.99
CA GLU A 98 8.86 4.17 7.95
C GLU A 98 9.58 4.91 6.82
N GLU A 99 10.85 4.60 6.59
CA GLU A 99 11.61 5.15 5.47
C GLU A 99 11.08 4.67 4.12
N ILE A 100 10.73 3.38 3.97
CA ILE A 100 10.03 2.87 2.78
C ILE A 100 8.75 3.66 2.53
N LEU A 101 7.91 3.85 3.55
CA LEU A 101 6.66 4.60 3.43
C LEU A 101 6.88 6.05 3.01
N ALA A 102 7.95 6.69 3.49
CA ALA A 102 8.28 8.06 3.12
C ALA A 102 8.72 8.18 1.64
N ILE A 103 9.52 7.22 1.14
CA ILE A 103 9.93 7.16 -0.28
C ILE A 103 8.69 6.97 -1.16
N VAL A 104 7.86 6.00 -0.80
CA VAL A 104 6.67 5.60 -1.56
C VAL A 104 5.62 6.72 -1.57
N ALA A 105 5.42 7.40 -0.44
CA ALA A 105 4.50 8.54 -0.35
C ALA A 105 4.90 9.64 -1.35
N LYS A 106 6.18 10.03 -1.40
CA LYS A 106 6.67 11.04 -2.35
C LYS A 106 6.40 10.65 -3.80
N ALA A 107 6.70 9.40 -4.17
CA ALA A 107 6.48 8.90 -5.53
C ALA A 107 4.99 8.87 -5.90
N LYS A 108 4.15 8.40 -4.98
CA LYS A 108 2.70 8.32 -5.15
C LYS A 108 2.06 9.70 -5.25
N ASP A 109 2.39 10.62 -4.34
CA ASP A 109 1.80 11.95 -4.28
C ASP A 109 2.13 12.75 -5.55
N LYS A 110 3.38 12.71 -6.02
CA LYS A 110 3.79 13.31 -7.31
C LYS A 110 2.98 12.76 -8.49
N ALA A 111 2.77 11.45 -8.52
CA ALA A 111 1.98 10.82 -9.58
C ALA A 111 0.51 11.24 -9.51
N LEU A 112 -0.09 11.25 -8.31
CA LEU A 112 -1.47 11.70 -8.11
C LEU A 112 -1.66 13.18 -8.46
N ASP A 113 -0.71 14.04 -8.12
CA ASP A 113 -0.72 15.46 -8.49
C ASP A 113 -0.70 15.64 -10.01
N THR A 114 0.13 14.87 -10.71
CA THR A 114 0.17 14.88 -12.18
C THR A 114 -1.17 14.47 -12.77
N VAL A 115 -1.72 13.34 -12.31
CA VAL A 115 -3.01 12.84 -12.82
C VAL A 115 -4.13 13.83 -12.50
N ALA A 116 -4.18 14.37 -11.29
CA ALA A 116 -5.17 15.37 -10.89
C ALA A 116 -5.07 16.66 -11.72
N GLY A 117 -3.85 17.12 -12.03
CA GLY A 117 -3.61 18.30 -12.86
C GLY A 117 -4.06 18.15 -14.32
N CYS A 118 -4.23 16.92 -14.81
CA CYS A 118 -4.79 16.65 -16.13
C CYS A 118 -6.32 16.57 -16.16
N ILE A 119 -7.00 16.63 -15.02
CA ILE A 119 -8.47 16.61 -14.94
C ILE A 119 -8.98 18.06 -15.02
N ASP A 120 -10.01 18.28 -15.84
CA ASP A 120 -10.71 19.57 -15.89
C ASP A 120 -11.48 19.81 -14.57
N GLY A 121 -10.83 20.52 -13.65
CA GLY A 121 -11.38 20.87 -12.34
C GLY A 121 -12.07 22.23 -12.39
N SER A 122 -13.38 22.23 -12.66
CA SER A 122 -14.19 23.45 -12.57
C SER A 122 -14.15 24.04 -11.15
N GLU A 123 -13.78 25.31 -11.05
CA GLU A 123 -13.84 26.07 -9.78
C GLU A 123 -15.23 26.66 -9.49
N THR A 124 -16.22 26.39 -10.34
CA THR A 124 -17.58 26.95 -10.22
C THR A 124 -18.24 26.64 -8.87
N TYR A 125 -17.92 25.49 -8.27
CA TYR A 125 -18.48 25.05 -6.98
C TYR A 125 -17.45 25.07 -5.84
N GLY A 126 -16.34 25.80 -6.02
CA GLY A 126 -15.26 25.92 -5.03
C GLY A 126 -13.99 25.17 -5.44
N LYS A 127 -13.15 24.83 -4.44
CA LYS A 127 -11.84 24.18 -4.69
C LYS A 127 -12.04 22.74 -5.20
N PRO A 128 -11.52 22.39 -6.40
CA PRO A 128 -11.63 21.03 -6.91
C PRO A 128 -10.72 20.06 -6.15
N PHE A 129 -11.14 18.80 -6.09
CA PHE A 129 -10.34 17.67 -5.61
C PHE A 129 -10.71 16.41 -6.40
N ALA A 130 -9.82 15.42 -6.38
CA ALA A 130 -10.03 14.13 -7.04
C ALA A 130 -9.97 13.00 -6.02
N LEU A 131 -10.77 11.96 -6.24
CA LEU A 131 -10.71 10.70 -5.52
C LEU A 131 -10.25 9.61 -6.47
N PHE A 132 -9.25 8.84 -6.03
CA PHE A 132 -8.63 7.81 -6.86
C PHE A 132 -8.91 6.43 -6.28
N ASN A 133 -9.42 5.54 -7.14
CA ASN A 133 -9.58 4.13 -6.84
C ASN A 133 -8.44 3.34 -7.51
N SER A 134 -7.61 2.67 -6.71
CA SER A 134 -6.50 1.85 -7.22
C SER A 134 -6.87 0.37 -7.46
N LEU A 135 -8.13 0.00 -7.24
CA LEU A 135 -8.65 -1.34 -7.53
C LEU A 135 -9.12 -1.43 -8.98
N GLY A 136 -9.01 -2.61 -9.57
CA GLY A 136 -9.48 -2.87 -10.94
C GLY A 136 -11.00 -3.02 -11.08
N ASN A 137 -11.77 -2.69 -10.04
CA ASN A 137 -13.22 -2.84 -10.00
C ASN A 137 -13.85 -1.59 -9.36
N ASP A 138 -15.14 -1.37 -9.62
CA ASP A 138 -15.92 -0.32 -9.00
C ASP A 138 -16.00 -0.49 -7.48
N VAL A 139 -15.96 0.63 -6.76
CA VAL A 139 -15.99 0.67 -5.29
C VAL A 139 -17.06 1.62 -4.82
N THR A 140 -17.88 1.15 -3.87
CA THR A 140 -18.74 2.01 -3.06
C THR A 140 -18.17 2.05 -1.64
N ALA A 141 -17.71 3.22 -1.20
CA ALA A 141 -17.12 3.41 0.12
C ALA A 141 -17.50 4.76 0.70
N LYS A 142 -17.49 4.85 2.03
CA LYS A 142 -17.50 6.14 2.75
C LYS A 142 -16.07 6.65 2.79
N VAL A 143 -15.88 7.92 2.42
CA VAL A 143 -14.58 8.60 2.46
C VAL A 143 -14.63 9.72 3.48
N GLU A 144 -13.57 9.83 4.28
CA GLU A 144 -13.35 10.99 5.14
C GLU A 144 -12.56 12.03 4.36
N LEU A 145 -12.99 13.30 4.45
CA LEU A 145 -12.30 14.43 3.83
C LEU A 145 -11.86 15.42 4.92
N PRO A 146 -10.71 16.09 4.77
CA PRO A 146 -10.17 17.02 5.76
C PRO A 146 -10.84 18.40 5.71
N TYR A 147 -12.16 18.45 5.56
CA TYR A 147 -12.93 19.68 5.42
C TYR A 147 -14.05 19.75 6.46
N LYS A 148 -14.35 20.97 6.92
CA LYS A 148 -15.39 21.25 7.92
C LYS A 148 -16.38 22.24 7.35
N ASP A 149 -17.67 22.03 7.64
CA ASP A 149 -18.75 22.94 7.27
C ASP A 149 -18.77 23.25 5.75
N VAL A 150 -18.46 22.25 4.93
CA VAL A 150 -18.45 22.36 3.46
C VAL A 150 -19.61 21.62 2.82
N GLU A 151 -20.01 22.10 1.66
CA GLU A 151 -20.83 21.35 0.72
C GLU A 151 -19.94 20.71 -0.33
N ILE A 152 -20.28 19.48 -0.73
CA ILE A 152 -19.54 18.74 -1.76
C ILE A 152 -20.44 18.59 -2.98
N TYR A 153 -19.87 18.86 -4.15
CA TYR A 153 -20.54 18.76 -5.44
C TYR A 153 -19.76 17.80 -6.34
N CYS A 154 -20.46 17.00 -7.14
CA CYS A 154 -19.80 16.26 -8.22
C CYS A 154 -19.50 17.19 -9.40
N ALA A 155 -18.70 16.73 -10.36
CA ALA A 155 -18.34 17.51 -11.56
C ALA A 155 -19.55 18.03 -12.35
N GLY A 156 -20.70 17.35 -12.28
CA GLY A 156 -21.96 17.79 -12.91
C GLY A 156 -22.77 18.81 -12.09
N GLY A 157 -22.24 19.34 -10.98
CA GLY A 157 -22.92 20.32 -10.12
C GLY A 157 -23.98 19.73 -9.18
N LYS A 158 -24.12 18.40 -9.11
CA LYS A 158 -25.05 17.76 -8.17
C LYS A 158 -24.41 17.67 -6.78
N LYS A 159 -25.14 18.16 -5.77
CA LYS A 159 -24.75 18.06 -4.36
C LYS A 159 -24.65 16.59 -3.91
N VAL A 160 -23.56 16.25 -3.26
CA VAL A 160 -23.28 14.93 -2.68
C VAL A 160 -23.64 14.95 -1.19
N PRO A 161 -24.34 13.94 -0.66
CA PRO A 161 -24.62 13.85 0.77
C PRO A 161 -23.32 13.77 1.59
N VAL A 162 -23.22 14.61 2.61
CA VAL A 162 -22.10 14.64 3.55
C VAL A 162 -22.60 14.55 4.98
N GLN A 163 -21.78 14.01 5.87
CA GLN A 163 -22.06 13.90 7.29
C GLN A 163 -20.84 14.38 8.08
N ALA A 164 -21.01 15.44 8.87
CA ALA A 164 -20.04 15.80 9.89
C ALA A 164 -20.11 14.79 11.04
N TYR A 165 -18.97 14.45 11.62
CA TYR A 165 -18.90 13.51 12.73
C TYR A 165 -17.75 13.87 13.67
N THR A 166 -17.80 13.40 14.91
CA THR A 166 -16.71 13.58 15.88
C THR A 166 -15.96 12.27 16.00
N LYS A 167 -14.64 12.33 15.85
CA LYS A 167 -13.75 11.18 16.00
C LYS A 167 -13.72 10.72 17.47
N PRO A 168 -13.32 9.46 17.73
CA PRO A 168 -13.22 8.94 19.10
C PRO A 168 -12.29 9.73 20.03
N ASP A 169 -11.32 10.47 19.47
CA ASP A 169 -10.40 11.35 20.21
C ASP A 169 -11.01 12.74 20.53
N GLY A 170 -12.28 12.96 20.18
CA GLY A 170 -12.98 14.22 20.39
C GLY A 170 -12.72 15.28 19.32
N THR A 171 -11.88 14.99 18.32
CA THR A 171 -11.66 15.91 17.20
C THR A 171 -12.89 15.89 16.28
N LYS A 172 -13.37 17.10 15.94
CA LYS A 172 -14.38 17.30 14.90
C LYS A 172 -13.72 17.41 13.54
#